data_AF-A0A1F4D7K2-F1
#
_entry.id   AF-A0A1F4D7K2-F1
#
_cell.length_a   1.000
_cell.length_b   1.000
_cell.length_c   1.000
_cell.angle_alpha   90.00
_cell.angle_beta   90.00
_cell.angle_gamma   90.00
#
_symmetry.space_group_name_H-M   'P 1'
#
loop_
_entity.id
_entity.type
_entity.pdbx_description
1 polymer ?
#
loop_
_entity_poly.entity_id
_entity_poly.type
_entity_poly.pdbx_seq_one_letter_code
_entity_poly.pdbx_strand_id
1 'polypeptide(L)' 'MGSELEDAALGDDDLLSAGKRPVTLIPGGCFVHHVDSFALARGGRLDATLLGACRVAENGNLANWTRTANRRS' A
#
# COMPACT_ATOMS: atom_id res chain seq x y z
N MET A 1 16.45 27.28 0.15
CA MET A 1 16.96 25.92 0.40
C MET A 1 15.78 24.96 0.37
N GLY A 2 15.16 24.87 -0.80
CA GLY A 2 14.11 23.89 -1.13
C GLY A 2 14.75 22.88 -2.07
N SER A 3 14.58 21.61 -1.78
CA SER A 3 15.24 20.47 -2.38
C SER A 3 15.02 20.40 -3.89
N GLU A 4 16.06 20.66 -4.68
CA GLU A 4 16.20 20.22 -6.08
C GLU A 4 16.19 18.68 -6.25
N LEU A 5 15.74 17.94 -5.22
CA LEU A 5 15.69 16.48 -5.15
C LEU A 5 14.28 15.91 -5.32
N GLU A 6 13.24 16.75 -5.33
CA GLU A 6 11.84 16.28 -5.44
C GLU A 6 11.32 16.18 -6.88
N ASP A 7 11.93 16.88 -7.84
CA ASP A 7 11.42 17.00 -9.22
C ASP A 7 12.23 16.26 -10.29
N ALA A 8 13.30 15.54 -9.91
CA ALA A 8 13.86 14.50 -10.76
C ALA A 8 12.92 13.29 -10.68
N ALA A 9 11.82 13.34 -11.44
CA ALA A 9 10.89 12.26 -11.63
C ALA A 9 11.65 10.93 -11.69
N LEU A 10 11.30 10.03 -10.77
CA LEU A 10 11.57 8.60 -10.89
C LEU A 10 11.19 8.19 -12.31
N GLY A 11 12.20 8.01 -13.17
CA GLY A 11 12.04 8.04 -14.64
C GLY A 11 11.31 6.85 -15.26
N ASP A 12 10.51 6.13 -14.47
CA ASP A 12 9.74 4.96 -14.87
C ASP A 12 8.29 5.12 -14.42
N ASP A 13 7.43 5.49 -15.36
CA ASP A 13 5.99 5.70 -15.14
C ASP A 13 5.25 4.40 -14.77
N ASP A 14 5.85 3.24 -15.02
CA ASP A 14 5.29 1.93 -14.67
C ASP A 14 5.65 1.53 -13.22
N LEU A 15 6.56 2.24 -12.55
CA LEU A 15 7.06 1.91 -11.22
C LEU A 15 6.37 2.72 -10.11
N LEU A 16 5.17 2.25 -9.73
CA LEU A 16 4.32 2.92 -8.75
C LEU A 16 4.12 2.07 -7.48
N SER A 17 4.09 2.74 -6.33
CA SER A 17 3.63 2.13 -5.06
C SER A 17 2.12 1.83 -5.08
N ALA A 18 1.64 1.07 -4.08
CA ALA A 18 0.21 0.81 -3.88
C ALA A 18 -0.64 2.09 -3.72
N GLY A 19 -0.02 3.20 -3.30
CA GLY A 19 -0.65 4.52 -3.20
C GLY A 19 -0.57 5.36 -4.48
N LYS A 20 -0.13 4.78 -5.61
CA LYS A 20 0.08 5.45 -6.90
C LYS A 20 1.11 6.59 -6.87
N ARG A 21 2.11 6.50 -5.99
CA ARG A 21 3.26 7.41 -5.97
C ARG A 21 4.44 6.74 -6.66
N PRO A 22 5.23 7.46 -7.50
CA PRO A 22 6.43 6.91 -8.10
C PRO A 22 7.42 6.40 -7.03
N VAL A 23 8.04 5.25 -7.27
CA VAL A 23 9.04 4.61 -6.37
C VAL A 23 10.24 4.07 -7.15
N THR A 24 11.38 3.84 -6.47
CA THR A 24 12.54 3.16 -7.05
C THR A 24 12.63 1.72 -6.56
N LEU A 25 13.29 0.86 -7.34
CA LEU A 25 13.62 -0.49 -6.93
C LEU A 25 15.00 -0.49 -6.25
N ILE A 26 15.08 -1.05 -5.03
CA ILE A 26 16.36 -1.26 -4.34
C ILE A 26 17.08 -2.50 -4.91
N PRO A 27 18.41 -2.61 -4.79
CA PRO A 27 19.13 -3.83 -5.14
C PRO A 27 18.53 -5.07 -4.44
N GLY A 28 18.26 -6.13 -5.21
CA GLY A 28 17.59 -7.34 -4.72
C GLY A 28 16.06 -7.28 -4.71
N GLY A 29 15.45 -6.14 -5.07
CA GLY A 29 14.02 -6.05 -5.31
C GLY A 29 13.59 -6.89 -6.53
N CYS A 30 12.33 -7.33 -6.54
CA CYS A 30 11.78 -8.15 -7.62
C CYS A 30 10.33 -7.77 -7.94
N PHE A 31 9.91 -8.09 -9.17
CA PHE A 31 8.54 -7.96 -9.61
C PHE A 31 7.86 -9.32 -9.58
N VAL A 32 6.59 -9.34 -9.17
CA VAL A 32 5.77 -10.56 -9.13
C VAL A 32 4.42 -10.28 -9.76
N HIS A 33 3.79 -11.32 -10.30
CA HIS A 33 2.42 -11.21 -10.79
C HIS A 33 1.46 -10.92 -9.63
N HIS A 34 0.37 -10.20 -9.88
CA HIS A 34 -0.53 -9.77 -8.81
C HIS A 34 -1.13 -10.94 -8.02
N VAL A 35 -1.34 -12.10 -8.66
CA VAL A 35 -1.80 -13.33 -8.01
C VAL A 35 -0.80 -13.81 -6.96
N ASP A 36 0.50 -13.80 -7.29
CA ASP A 36 1.57 -14.21 -6.39
C ASP A 36 1.74 -13.20 -5.26
N SER A 37 1.62 -11.90 -5.55
CA SER A 37 1.63 -10.83 -4.54
C SER A 37 0.56 -11.06 -3.45
N PHE A 38 -0.67 -11.39 -3.85
CA PHE A 38 -1.72 -11.72 -2.88
C PHE A 38 -1.50 -13.07 -2.18
N ALA A 39 -0.85 -14.03 -2.83
CA ALA A 39 -0.45 -15.28 -2.19
C ALA A 39 0.62 -15.07 -1.11
N LEU A 40 1.58 -14.16 -1.33
CA LEU A 40 2.54 -13.73 -0.31
C LEU A 40 1.84 -13.08 0.89
N ALA A 41 0.93 -12.13 0.61
CA ALA A 41 0.19 -11.41 1.65
C ALA A 41 -0.71 -12.32 2.50
N ARG A 42 -1.37 -13.32 1.90
CA ARG A 42 -2.24 -14.27 2.62
C ARG A 42 -1.48 -15.45 3.22
N GLY A 43 -0.35 -15.82 2.64
CA GLY A 43 0.38 -17.04 2.96
C GLY A 43 1.27 -16.96 4.20
N GLY A 44 1.16 -15.90 5.01
CA GLY A 44 1.98 -15.70 6.21
C GLY A 44 3.46 -15.49 5.92
N ARG A 45 3.81 -15.00 4.71
CA ARG A 45 5.19 -14.76 4.28
C ARG A 45 5.68 -13.33 4.53
N LEU A 46 4.84 -12.49 5.13
CA LEU A 46 5.19 -11.15 5.58
C LEU A 46 5.45 -11.19 7.09
N ASP A 47 6.58 -10.65 7.54
CA ASP A 47 6.91 -10.62 8.97
C ASP A 47 6.04 -9.63 9.76
N ALA A 48 5.66 -8.52 9.12
CA ALA A 48 4.83 -7.47 9.73
C ALA A 48 3.97 -6.75 8.68
N THR A 49 2.87 -6.15 9.13
CA THR A 49 2.01 -5.29 8.30
C THR A 49 1.51 -4.11 9.13
N LEU A 50 1.71 -2.90 8.62
CA LEU A 50 1.22 -1.66 9.24
C LEU A 50 0.09 -1.09 8.39
N LEU A 51 -1.06 -0.83 9.01
CA LEU A 51 -2.25 -0.29 8.37
C LEU A 51 -2.80 0.88 9.18
N GLY A 52 -3.33 1.88 8.48
CA GLY A 52 -4.20 2.87 9.12
C GLY A 52 -5.51 2.23 9.56
N ALA A 53 -6.16 2.80 10.58
CA ALA A 53 -7.48 2.39 11.01
C ALA A 53 -8.31 3.59 11.45
N CYS A 54 -9.60 3.61 11.09
CA CYS A 54 -10.55 4.58 11.63
C CYS A 54 -10.98 4.19 13.04
N ARG A 55 -11.21 2.90 13.28
CA ARG A 55 -11.48 2.32 14.60
C ARG A 55 -10.85 0.95 14.76
N VAL A 56 -10.44 0.64 15.98
CA VAL A 56 -9.95 -0.66 16.41
C VAL A 56 -10.71 -1.04 17.68
N ALA A 57 -11.31 -2.23 17.73
CA ALA A 57 -11.97 -2.73 18.92
C ALA A 57 -10.94 -3.39 19.87
N GLU A 58 -11.26 -3.51 21.16
CA GLU A 58 -10.39 -4.15 22.16
C GLU A 58 -10.00 -5.59 21.80
N ASN A 59 -10.87 -6.28 21.07
CA ASN A 59 -10.64 -7.64 20.58
C ASN A 59 -9.83 -7.72 19.27
N GLY A 60 -9.33 -6.60 18.76
CA GLY A 60 -8.48 -6.55 17.56
C GLY A 60 -9.23 -6.39 16.23
N ASN A 61 -10.55 -6.25 16.21
CA ASN A 61 -11.28 -5.98 14.97
C ASN A 61 -10.92 -4.58 14.42
N LEU A 62 -10.54 -4.51 13.14
CA LEU A 62 -10.10 -3.29 12.46
C LEU A 62 -11.16 -2.78 11.46
N ALA A 63 -11.48 -1.49 11.55
CA ALA A 63 -12.34 -0.79 10.60
C ALA A 63 -11.54 0.33 9.91
N ASN A 64 -11.24 0.15 8.62
CA ASN A 64 -10.50 1.11 7.79
C ASN A 64 -11.09 1.28 6.37
N TRP A 65 -12.36 0.87 6.18
CA TRP A 65 -13.04 1.02 4.90
C TRP A 65 -14.51 1.41 5.10
N THR A 66 -15.08 2.03 4.07
CA THR A 66 -16.34 2.74 4.15
C THR A 66 -17.51 1.85 4.55
N ARG A 67 -18.31 2.37 5.49
CA ARG A 67 -19.67 1.90 5.71
C ARG A 67 -20.57 2.60 4.69
N THR A 68 -21.09 1.89 3.70
CA THR A 68 -22.15 2.43 2.83
C THR A 68 -23.33 2.83 3.71
N ALA A 69 -23.53 4.12 3.95
CA ALA A 69 -24.81 4.61 4.44
C ALA A 69 -25.78 4.58 3.27
N ASN A 70 -26.61 3.52 3.17
CA ASN A 70 -27.78 3.55 2.32
C ASN A 70 -28.78 4.57 2.91
N ARG A 71 -28.61 5.86 2.61
CA ARG A 71 -29.69 6.84 2.74
C ARG A 71 -30.65 6.57 1.58
N ARG A 72 -31.63 5.70 1.81
CA ARG A 72 -32.88 5.80 1.08
C ARG A 72 -33.64 6.98 1.67
N SER A 73 -33.74 8.07 0.91
CA SER A 73 -34.92 8.93 0.95
C SER A 73 -35.96 8.35 -0.01
#